data_AF-A0A1G5D7R4-F1
#
_entry.id   AF-A0A1G5D7R4-F1
#
_cell.length_a   1.000
_cell.length_b   1.000
_cell.length_c   1.000
_cell.angle_alpha   90.00
_cell.angle_beta   90.00
_cell.angle_gamma   90.00
#
_symmetry.space_group_name_H-M   'P 1'
#
loop_
_entity.id
_entity.type
_entity.pdbx_description
1 polymer ?
#
loop_
_entity_poly.entity_id
_entity_poly.type
_entity_poly.pdbx_seq_one_letter_code
_entity_poly.pdbx_strand_id
1 'polypeptide(L)' 'MKITVIGGGPGGLYFSILVKKAVPTAQIDVFEHLKLKGGQPAAVRYKNNHL' A
#
# COMPACT_ATOMS: atom_id res chain seq x y z
N MET A 1 -10.90 1.20 10.01
CA MET A 1 -9.64 1.99 10.10
C MET A 1 -9.11 2.23 8.70
N LYS A 2 -8.56 3.41 8.39
CA LYS A 2 -7.96 3.74 7.08
C LYS A 2 -6.49 4.07 7.27
N ILE A 3 -5.60 3.42 6.52
CA ILE A 3 -4.15 3.56 6.64
C ILE A 3 -3.57 3.78 5.25
N THR A 4 -2.65 4.74 5.14
CA THR A 4 -1.87 4.98 3.93
C THR A 4 -0.41 4.65 4.20
N VAL A 5 0.17 3.79 3.35
CA VAL A 5 1.59 3.41 3.41
C VAL A 5 2.31 4.05 2.23
N ILE A 6 3.37 4.81 2.50
CA ILE A 6 4.24 5.41 1.47
C ILE A 6 5.53 4.57 1.41
N GLY A 7 5.74 3.92 0.27
CA GLY A 7 6.79 2.93 0.00
C GLY A 7 6.22 1.52 -0.19
N GLY A 8 6.39 0.94 -1.38
CA GLY A 8 5.95 -0.43 -1.71
C GLY A 8 7.04 -1.49 -1.57
N GLY A 9 8.15 -1.12 -0.90
CA GLY A 9 9.20 -2.06 -0.51
C GLY A 9 8.74 -3.09 0.54
N PRO A 10 9.62 -4.06 0.90
CA PRO A 10 9.25 -5.20 1.73
C PRO A 10 8.70 -4.80 3.11
N GLY A 11 9.21 -3.72 3.71
CA GLY A 11 8.69 -3.22 4.99
C GLY A 11 7.24 -2.71 4.90
N GLY A 12 6.92 -1.93 3.88
CA GLY A 12 5.57 -1.38 3.69
C GLY A 12 4.54 -2.45 3.36
N LEU A 13 4.92 -3.44 2.55
CA LEU A 13 4.07 -4.57 2.23
C LEU A 13 3.89 -5.52 3.42
N TYR A 14 4.95 -5.83 4.16
CA TYR A 14 4.89 -6.68 5.35
C TYR A 14 3.99 -6.07 6.43
N PHE A 15 4.15 -4.78 6.71
CA PHE A 15 3.28 -4.04 7.61
C PHE A 15 1.81 -4.12 7.17
N SER A 16 1.53 -3.92 5.89
CA SER A 16 0.17 -3.97 5.35
C SER A 16 -0.49 -5.33 5.56
N ILE A 17 0.26 -6.43 5.41
CA ILE A 17 -0.21 -7.79 5.67
C ILE A 17 -0.50 -7.97 7.17
N LEU A 18 0.42 -7.58 8.05
CA LEU A 18 0.23 -7.72 9.49
C LEU A 18 -1.00 -6.94 10.00
N VAL A 19 -1.19 -5.72 9.53
CA VAL A 19 -2.36 -4.91 9.86
C VAL A 19 -3.64 -5.57 9.37
N LYS A 20 -3.67 -6.12 8.15
CA LYS A 20 -4.86 -6.81 7.63
C LYS A 20 -5.16 -8.09 8.40
N LYS A 21 -4.13 -8.81 8.88
CA LYS A 21 -4.30 -9.98 9.76
C LYS A 21 -4.84 -9.60 11.14
N ALA A 22 -4.34 -8.52 11.74
CA ALA A 22 -4.78 -8.06 13.05
C ALA A 22 -6.15 -7.34 13.00
N VAL A 23 -6.42 -6.64 11.90
CA VAL A 23 -7.62 -5.82 11.68
C VAL A 23 -8.14 -6.07 10.25
N PRO A 24 -8.92 -7.14 10.02
CA PRO A 24 -9.39 -7.53 8.68
C PRO A 24 -10.21 -6.46 7.97
N THR A 25 -10.91 -5.60 8.72
CA THR A 25 -11.71 -4.50 8.18
C THR A 25 -10.92 -3.23 7.87
N ALA A 26 -9.60 -3.21 8.13
CA ALA A 26 -8.76 -2.07 7.78
C ALA A 26 -8.71 -1.88 6.25
N GLN A 27 -8.89 -0.63 5.82
CA GLN A 27 -8.63 -0.22 4.44
C GLN A 27 -7.19 0.29 4.39
N ILE A 28 -6.37 -0.31 3.54
CA ILE A 28 -4.95 0.01 3.43
C ILE A 28 -4.66 0.38 1.98
N ASP A 29 -4.19 1.59 1.75
CA ASP A 29 -3.71 2.07 0.46
C ASP A 29 -2.17 2.18 0.52
N VAL A 30 -1.47 1.43 -0.32
CA VAL A 30 0.01 1.48 -0.44
C VAL A 30 0.36 2.28 -1.68
N PHE A 31 1.31 3.21 -1.57
CA PHE A 31 1.80 4.03 -2.67
C PHE A 31 3.32 3.86 -2.80
N GLU A 32 3.80 3.46 -3.98
CA GLU A 32 5.22 3.46 -4.31
C GLU A 32 5.59 4.79 -4.99
N HIS A 33 6.75 5.36 -4.68
CA HIS A 33 7.30 6.45 -5.48
C HIS A 33 7.86 5.89 -6.80
N LEU A 34 7.01 5.80 -7.82
CA LEU A 34 7.48 5.52 -9.17
C LEU A 34 7.88 6.83 -9.85
N LYS A 35 9.19 7.02 -10.13
CA LYS A 35 9.63 8.03 -11.11
C LYS A 35 9.31 7.52 -12.52
N LEU A 36 8.09 7.75 -12.99
CA LEU A 36 7.85 7.69 -14.42
C LEU A 36 8.60 8.87 -15.08
N LYS A 37 9.29 8.62 -16.19
CA LYS A 37 9.89 9.69 -17.00
C LYS A 37 8.78 10.70 -17.32
N GLY A 38 8.83 11.89 -16.71
CA GLY A 38 7.76 12.92 -16.82
C GLY A 38 7.28 13.53 -15.49
N GLY A 39 7.72 13.04 -14.32
CA GLY A 39 7.62 13.79 -13.06
C GLY A 39 6.32 13.70 -12.28
N GLN A 40 5.32 12.93 -12.74
CA GLN A 40 4.13 12.64 -11.93
C GLN A 40 4.30 11.32 -11.16
N PRO A 41 4.08 11.30 -9.83
CA PRO A 41 4.12 10.07 -9.05
C PRO A 41 2.98 9.14 -9.49
N ALA A 42 3.31 7.97 -10.02
CA ALA A 42 2.30 6.96 -10.31
C ALA A 42 1.91 6.22 -9.02
N ALA A 43 0.68 6.43 -8.58
CA ALA A 43 0.08 5.70 -7.48
C ALA A 43 -0.34 4.29 -7.94
N VAL A 44 0.39 3.26 -7.50
CA VAL A 44 -0.06 1.86 -7.67
C VAL A 44 -1.01 1.52 -6.53
N ARG A 45 -2.32 1.56 -6.78
CA ARG A 45 -3.32 1.22 -5.77
C ARG A 45 -3.54 -0.29 -5.70
N TYR A 46 -2.93 -0.95 -4.71
CA TYR A 46 -3.22 -2.36 -4.42
C TYR A 46 -4.61 -2.50 -3.77
N LYS A 47 -5.64 -2.73 -4.59
CA LYS A 47 -6.99 -3.06 -4.10
C LYS A 47 -7.05 -4.56 -3.78
N ASN A 48 -6.62 -4.94 -2.58
CA ASN A 48 -6.73 -6.33 -2.14
C ASN A 48 -8.15 -6.65 -1.65
N ASN A 49 -8.96 -7.20 -2.56
CA ASN A 49 -10.16 -7.98 -2.21
C ASN A 49 -9.86 -9.50 -2.15
N HIS A 50 -8.59 -9.91 -2.29
CA HIS A 50 -8.15 -11.32 -2.37
C HIS A 50 -6.79 -11.59 -1.67
N LEU A 51 -6.55 -11.01 -0.48
CA LEU A 51 -5.58 -11.60 0.47
C LEU A 51 -6.34 -12.42 1.50
#